data_AF-W1INW2-F1
#
_entry.id   AF-W1INW2-F1
#
_cell.length_a   1.000
_cell.length_b   1.000
_cell.length_c   1.000
_cell.angle_alpha   90.00
_cell.angle_beta   90.00
_cell.angle_gamma   90.00
#
_symmetry.space_group_name_H-M   'P 1'
#
loop_
_entity.id
_entity.type
_entity.pdbx_description
1 polymer ?
#
loop_
_entity_poly.entity_id
_entity_poly.type
_entity_poly.pdbx_seq_one_letter_code
_entity_poly.pdbx_strand_id
1 'polypeptide(L)'
;MISFDTIPSSIRKPGKYLEFNTRMATRTLPGNPQRVLIIAPMGTDALAAELTPLDIYSDNEAARQFGAGSLAHLMARAAIQANSYLQLQVIGLKTAPAGRTATATLSLTGPATGSGTLYLWVGDQRLDIPVESGDSLDTLNGAVIAAVTAATAFPLTAHTRNHGSDESPRNVITLAARQAGEFGNAIRLHAECTAKGVGVTLSDMTGGENDPDIQPALDAVFAAGHHILICPFSTPRALLALRTHLDKTGNAMEQRGAIGVAGWTGTLATGTTLAGEINDGRLTLGWYPGSAKLPAELAAAYGAVIASEEDPARPLNTLPLAGLDITPVTHRASRNEQENALHNGLTPIEVGAGNRVQIVRAITTYTRNAEGVDDIALLDLTTIRTLDYTRKACRERISQRFPRDKLNERTRQKVRSELLDVLLKLEESEILENVEANKDKLLVERNDKDPNRLDAEIPADVVNGLHIFAGRIDLYL
;
A
#
# COMPACT_ATOMS: atom_id res chain seq x y z
N MET A 1 -17.64 -45.81 -15.50
CA MET A 1 -17.76 -46.47 -14.18
C MET A 1 -17.88 -45.42 -13.09
N ILE A 2 -18.97 -45.46 -12.32
CA ILE A 2 -19.23 -44.62 -11.14
C ILE A 2 -18.39 -45.17 -9.99
N SER A 3 -17.69 -44.31 -9.23
CA SER A 3 -16.94 -44.71 -8.02
C SER A 3 -17.57 -44.09 -6.78
N PHE A 4 -17.44 -44.80 -5.66
CA PHE A 4 -17.94 -44.36 -4.35
C PHE A 4 -16.78 -44.06 -3.39
N ASP A 5 -16.93 -43.04 -2.57
CA ASP A 5 -15.91 -42.55 -1.62
C ASP A 5 -16.05 -43.18 -0.24
N THR A 6 -17.28 -43.35 0.23
CA THR A 6 -17.60 -43.80 1.60
C THR A 6 -18.26 -45.17 1.60
N ILE A 7 -18.95 -45.54 0.53
CA ILE A 7 -19.57 -46.87 0.40
C ILE A 7 -18.48 -47.88 0.01
N PRO A 8 -18.10 -48.83 0.89
CA PRO A 8 -17.00 -49.75 0.61
C PRO A 8 -17.39 -50.78 -0.44
N SER A 9 -16.49 -51.11 -1.38
CA SER A 9 -16.72 -52.17 -2.38
C SER A 9 -16.87 -53.57 -1.78
N SER A 10 -16.40 -53.77 -0.54
CA SER A 10 -16.47 -55.04 0.19
C SER A 10 -17.77 -55.23 0.99
N ILE A 11 -18.71 -54.27 0.95
CA ILE A 11 -19.94 -54.35 1.73
C ILE A 11 -20.84 -55.50 1.24
N ARG A 12 -21.18 -56.43 2.13
CA ARG A 12 -21.97 -57.63 1.81
C ARG A 12 -23.45 -57.54 2.24
N LYS A 13 -23.78 -56.57 3.11
CA LYS A 13 -25.14 -56.41 3.65
C LYS A 13 -26.06 -55.82 2.57
N PRO A 14 -27.12 -56.53 2.13
CA PRO A 14 -28.09 -55.99 1.18
C PRO A 14 -28.74 -54.71 1.71
N GLY A 15 -28.89 -53.69 0.87
CA GLY A 15 -29.42 -52.39 1.28
C GLY A 15 -29.47 -51.35 0.16
N LYS A 16 -30.00 -50.16 0.46
CA LYS A 16 -29.91 -48.98 -0.40
C LYS A 16 -28.96 -48.02 0.30
N TYR A 17 -27.79 -47.80 -0.31
CA TYR A 17 -26.77 -46.93 0.23
C TYR A 17 -26.63 -45.75 -0.73
N LEU A 18 -26.69 -44.54 -0.18
CA LEU A 18 -26.55 -43.29 -0.89
C LEU A 18 -25.42 -42.52 -0.20
N GLU A 19 -24.50 -41.95 -0.98
CA GLU A 19 -23.47 -41.05 -0.46
C GLU A 19 -23.59 -39.68 -1.11
N PHE A 20 -23.16 -38.66 -0.37
CA PHE A 20 -23.12 -37.30 -0.88
C PHE A 20 -21.75 -37.03 -1.49
N ASN A 21 -21.74 -36.64 -2.77
CA ASN A 21 -20.55 -36.13 -3.42
C ASN A 21 -20.59 -34.60 -3.42
N THR A 22 -19.81 -33.98 -2.54
CA THR A 22 -19.71 -32.52 -2.44
C THR A 22 -18.67 -31.91 -3.38
N ARG A 23 -17.88 -32.73 -4.09
CA ARG A 23 -16.84 -32.23 -5.01
C ARG A 23 -17.44 -31.36 -6.11
N MET A 24 -18.69 -31.63 -6.53
CA MET A 24 -19.45 -30.86 -7.53
C MET A 24 -20.18 -29.63 -6.99
N ALA A 25 -20.19 -29.39 -5.68
CA ALA A 25 -21.03 -28.35 -5.08
C ALA A 25 -20.64 -26.93 -5.53
N THR A 26 -19.34 -26.65 -5.70
CA THR A 26 -18.82 -25.36 -6.13
C THR A 26 -18.31 -25.42 -7.56
N ARG A 27 -18.91 -24.60 -8.43
CA ARG A 27 -18.52 -24.46 -9.85
C ARG A 27 -18.11 -23.05 -10.24
N THR A 28 -18.29 -22.07 -9.37
CA THR A 28 -17.88 -20.68 -9.59
C THR A 28 -16.37 -20.51 -9.42
N LEU A 29 -15.86 -19.34 -9.82
CA LEU A 29 -14.52 -18.89 -9.43
C LEU A 29 -14.49 -18.56 -7.92
N PRO A 30 -13.32 -18.63 -7.27
CA PRO A 30 -13.19 -18.23 -5.88
C PRO A 30 -13.36 -16.71 -5.71
N GLY A 31 -13.81 -16.24 -4.56
CA GLY A 31 -13.81 -14.80 -4.27
C GLY A 31 -12.39 -14.22 -4.28
N ASN A 32 -12.26 -12.92 -4.55
CA ASN A 32 -10.98 -12.20 -4.56
C ASN A 32 -10.86 -11.13 -3.45
N PRO A 33 -11.05 -11.49 -2.16
CA PRO A 33 -11.01 -10.50 -1.09
C PRO A 33 -9.63 -9.82 -1.00
N GLN A 34 -9.62 -8.49 -0.97
CA GLN A 34 -8.39 -7.71 -0.87
C GLN A 34 -8.06 -7.37 0.59
N ARG A 35 -7.45 -8.33 1.32
CA ARG A 35 -6.97 -8.10 2.70
C ARG A 35 -5.71 -7.25 2.70
N VAL A 36 -5.75 -6.13 3.41
CA VAL A 36 -4.65 -5.14 3.48
C VAL A 36 -3.95 -5.22 4.83
N LEU A 37 -2.63 -5.16 4.82
CA LEU A 37 -1.79 -5.00 6.01
C LEU A 37 -1.03 -3.68 5.93
N ILE A 38 -1.22 -2.81 6.90
CA ILE A 38 -0.32 -1.68 7.15
C ILE A 38 0.73 -2.10 8.16
N ILE A 39 1.99 -1.91 7.82
CA ILE A 39 3.12 -2.04 8.74
C ILE A 39 3.48 -0.62 9.17
N ALA A 40 3.51 -0.33 10.47
CA ALA A 40 3.83 1.03 10.90
C ALA A 40 4.32 1.14 12.35
N PRO A 41 5.17 2.13 12.67
CA PRO A 41 5.53 2.48 14.03
C PRO A 41 4.31 2.87 14.88
N MET A 42 4.18 2.25 16.06
CA MET A 42 3.18 2.60 17.08
C MET A 42 3.75 3.57 18.13
N GLY A 43 2.87 4.35 18.75
CA GLY A 43 3.21 5.26 19.84
C GLY A 43 3.55 4.52 21.14
N THR A 44 4.18 5.21 22.08
CA THR A 44 4.51 4.65 23.41
C THR A 44 3.28 4.31 24.24
N ASP A 45 2.18 5.02 23.98
CA ASP A 45 0.91 4.89 24.71
C ASP A 45 -0.04 3.90 24.01
N ALA A 46 0.47 3.11 23.05
CA ALA A 46 -0.30 2.11 22.32
C ALA A 46 -0.81 0.99 23.24
N LEU A 47 -2.06 0.57 23.04
CA LEU A 47 -2.67 -0.56 23.75
C LEU A 47 -2.42 -1.90 23.05
N ALA A 48 -2.24 -1.88 21.72
CA ALA A 48 -1.94 -3.08 20.95
C ALA A 48 -0.54 -3.61 21.29
N ALA A 49 -0.38 -4.93 21.27
CA ALA A 49 0.93 -5.54 21.37
C ALA A 49 1.72 -5.31 20.06
N GLU A 50 3.01 -5.05 20.18
CA GLU A 50 3.90 -4.99 19.02
C GLU A 50 3.91 -6.33 18.25
N LEU A 51 4.20 -6.28 16.95
CA LEU A 51 4.32 -7.45 16.08
C LEU A 51 3.09 -8.37 16.04
N THR A 52 1.94 -7.88 16.51
CA THR A 52 0.66 -8.59 16.48
C THR A 52 -0.28 -7.86 15.54
N PRO A 53 -0.72 -8.48 14.43
CA PRO A 53 -1.68 -7.85 13.52
C PRO A 53 -3.04 -7.70 14.21
N LEU A 54 -3.64 -6.51 14.10
CA LEU A 54 -4.96 -6.19 14.64
C LEU A 54 -5.85 -5.64 13.54
N ASP A 55 -7.10 -6.13 13.48
CA ASP A 55 -8.13 -5.57 12.60
C ASP A 55 -8.53 -4.17 13.06
N ILE A 56 -8.65 -3.23 12.14
CA ILE A 56 -8.99 -1.83 12.43
C ILE A 56 -10.14 -1.38 11.55
N TYR A 57 -11.18 -0.85 12.18
CA TYR A 57 -12.43 -0.46 11.49
C TYR A 57 -12.68 1.05 11.51
N SER A 58 -11.91 1.82 12.31
CA SER A 58 -12.08 3.27 12.39
C SER A 58 -10.79 3.99 12.79
N ASP A 59 -10.72 5.26 12.44
CA ASP A 59 -9.66 6.19 12.84
C ASP A 59 -9.48 6.24 14.38
N ASN A 60 -10.59 6.39 15.11
CA ASN A 60 -10.59 6.43 16.59
C ASN A 60 -10.13 5.11 17.23
N GLU A 61 -10.35 3.97 16.58
CA GLU A 61 -9.81 2.69 17.03
C GLU A 61 -8.31 2.62 16.78
N ALA A 62 -7.84 3.04 15.59
CA ALA A 62 -6.41 3.10 15.29
C ALA A 62 -5.65 4.01 16.27
N ALA A 63 -6.20 5.18 16.59
CA ALA A 63 -5.64 6.12 17.57
C ALA A 63 -5.49 5.49 18.96
N ARG A 64 -6.50 4.74 19.42
CA ARG A 64 -6.47 4.07 20.73
C ARG A 64 -5.50 2.89 20.76
N GLN A 65 -5.50 2.08 19.70
CA GLN A 65 -4.71 0.86 19.65
C GLN A 65 -3.24 1.12 19.41
N PHE A 66 -2.91 2.05 18.52
CA PHE A 66 -1.53 2.31 18.09
C PHE A 66 -0.97 3.65 18.59
N GLY A 67 -1.75 4.43 19.34
CA GLY A 67 -1.38 5.75 19.86
C GLY A 67 -1.75 6.87 18.90
N ALA A 68 -2.44 7.89 19.42
CA ALA A 68 -2.85 9.06 18.66
C ALA A 68 -1.63 9.84 18.13
N GLY A 69 -1.72 10.27 16.88
CA GLY A 69 -0.62 10.95 16.17
C GLY A 69 0.56 10.05 15.81
N SER A 70 0.50 8.74 16.06
CA SER A 70 1.52 7.79 15.56
C SER A 70 1.41 7.60 14.04
N LEU A 71 2.50 7.17 13.40
CA LEU A 71 2.50 6.87 11.97
C LEU A 71 1.47 5.78 11.62
N ALA A 72 1.30 4.77 12.49
CA ALA A 72 0.27 3.75 12.35
C ALA A 72 -1.16 4.33 12.34
N HIS A 73 -1.45 5.26 13.25
CA HIS A 73 -2.73 5.97 13.28
C HIS A 73 -2.94 6.80 12.01
N LEU A 74 -1.94 7.58 11.58
CA LEU A 74 -2.03 8.41 10.38
C LEU A 74 -2.27 7.59 9.11
N MET A 75 -1.55 6.48 8.96
CA MET A 75 -1.73 5.57 7.83
C MET A 75 -3.10 4.89 7.85
N ALA A 76 -3.56 4.39 9.00
CA ALA A 76 -4.88 3.78 9.11
C ALA A 76 -6.00 4.78 8.75
N ARG A 77 -5.87 6.03 9.24
CA ARG A 77 -6.78 7.13 8.90
C ARG A 77 -6.82 7.38 7.39
N ALA A 78 -5.66 7.52 6.75
CA ALA A 78 -5.55 7.76 5.32
C ALA A 78 -6.15 6.60 4.49
N ALA A 79 -5.90 5.36 4.87
CA ALA A 79 -6.47 4.19 4.21
C ALA A 79 -8.00 4.13 4.33
N ILE A 80 -8.55 4.36 5.53
CA ILE A 80 -10.01 4.32 5.77
C ILE A 80 -10.72 5.48 5.06
N GLN A 81 -10.11 6.66 5.00
CA GLN A 81 -10.64 7.80 4.24
C GLN A 81 -10.68 7.52 2.74
N ALA A 82 -9.66 6.83 2.21
CA ALA A 82 -9.59 6.45 0.81
C ALA A 82 -10.57 5.32 0.45
N ASN A 83 -10.75 4.34 1.34
CA ASN A 83 -11.71 3.24 1.19
C ASN A 83 -12.30 2.82 2.55
N SER A 84 -13.56 3.18 2.79
CA SER A 84 -14.25 2.91 4.06
C SER A 84 -14.63 1.45 4.29
N TYR A 85 -14.63 0.61 3.25
CA TYR A 85 -15.01 -0.81 3.32
C TYR A 85 -13.80 -1.75 3.33
N LEU A 86 -12.61 -1.20 3.60
CA LEU A 86 -11.35 -1.92 3.59
C LEU A 86 -11.31 -3.03 4.65
N GLN A 87 -10.84 -4.22 4.27
CA GLN A 87 -10.41 -5.24 5.23
C GLN A 87 -9.00 -4.92 5.71
N LEU A 88 -8.90 -4.00 6.67
CA LEU A 88 -7.65 -3.44 7.15
C LEU A 88 -7.14 -4.13 8.41
N GLN A 89 -5.91 -4.64 8.34
CA GLN A 89 -5.10 -4.97 9.51
C GLN A 89 -3.92 -4.02 9.63
N VAL A 90 -3.53 -3.73 10.86
CA VAL A 90 -2.33 -2.95 11.17
C VAL A 90 -1.45 -3.80 12.08
N ILE A 91 -0.15 -3.87 11.77
CA ILE A 91 0.87 -4.46 12.64
C ILE A 91 1.82 -3.37 13.11
N GLY A 92 1.89 -3.21 14.43
CA GLY A 92 2.68 -2.17 15.08
C GLY A 92 4.15 -2.55 15.24
N LEU A 93 5.03 -1.58 15.01
CA LEU A 93 6.47 -1.64 15.27
C LEU A 93 6.86 -0.66 16.39
N LYS A 94 7.83 -1.01 17.23
CA LYS A 94 8.48 0.00 18.07
C LYS A 94 9.43 0.86 17.23
N THR A 95 9.69 2.07 17.71
CA THR A 95 10.77 2.92 17.17
C THR A 95 12.12 2.22 17.34
N ALA A 96 13.06 2.44 16.42
CA ALA A 96 14.39 1.85 16.52
C ALA A 96 15.11 2.32 17.81
N PRO A 97 15.85 1.45 18.53
CA PRO A 97 16.55 1.86 19.76
C PRO A 97 17.57 2.98 19.55
N ALA A 98 18.21 3.03 18.38
CA ALA A 98 19.11 4.10 17.95
C ALA A 98 18.42 5.12 17.02
N GLY A 99 17.08 5.13 16.99
CA GLY A 99 16.29 6.11 16.26
C GLY A 99 16.54 7.51 16.81
N ARG A 100 16.65 8.50 15.92
CA ARG A 100 16.68 9.91 16.32
C ARG A 100 15.39 10.60 15.90
N THR A 101 14.93 11.49 16.75
CA THR A 101 13.71 12.27 16.52
C THR A 101 14.03 13.48 15.64
N ALA A 102 13.29 13.63 14.55
CA ALA A 102 13.36 14.84 13.74
C ALA A 102 12.81 16.04 14.52
N THR A 103 13.47 17.19 14.38
CA THR A 103 13.08 18.42 15.06
C THR A 103 13.08 19.61 14.11
N ALA A 104 12.22 20.58 14.40
CA ALA A 104 12.18 21.90 13.81
C ALA A 104 12.11 22.96 14.91
N THR A 105 12.56 24.18 14.60
CA THR A 105 12.50 25.32 15.50
C THR A 105 11.51 26.35 14.96
N LEU A 106 10.54 26.74 15.78
CA LEU A 106 9.64 27.85 15.55
C LEU A 106 10.05 29.01 16.49
N SER A 107 10.56 30.08 15.91
CA SER A 107 10.92 31.31 16.61
C SER A 107 9.87 32.37 16.33
N LEU A 108 9.34 32.96 17.41
CA LEU A 108 8.41 34.09 17.36
C LEU A 108 9.11 35.35 17.87
N THR A 109 8.66 36.52 17.42
CA THR A 109 9.01 37.81 18.04
C THR A 109 7.80 38.40 18.74
N GLY A 110 8.04 39.26 19.73
CA GLY A 110 7.00 39.99 20.43
C GLY A 110 7.56 41.21 21.16
N PRO A 111 6.71 42.02 21.82
CA PRO A 111 5.27 41.78 22.02
C PRO A 111 4.43 42.02 20.77
N ALA A 112 3.25 41.41 20.70
CA ALA A 112 2.26 41.71 19.67
C ALA A 112 1.77 43.16 19.81
N THR A 113 1.74 43.90 18.70
CA THR A 113 1.30 45.32 18.63
C THR A 113 -0.12 45.47 18.07
N GLY A 114 -0.78 44.36 17.75
CA GLY A 114 -2.19 44.30 17.40
C GLY A 114 -2.69 42.87 17.40
N SER A 115 -3.99 42.66 17.60
CA SER A 115 -4.59 41.33 17.61
C SER A 115 -4.61 40.70 16.21
N GLY A 116 -4.61 39.36 16.17
CA GLY A 116 -4.63 38.57 14.95
C GLY A 116 -4.63 37.07 15.26
N THR A 117 -4.15 36.28 14.32
CA THR A 117 -4.07 34.82 14.43
C THR A 117 -2.73 34.34 13.90
N LEU A 118 -2.09 33.46 14.67
CA LEU A 118 -0.96 32.64 14.26
C LEU A 118 -1.51 31.31 13.73
N TYR A 119 -1.23 31.02 12.48
CA TYR A 119 -1.57 29.75 11.85
C TYR A 119 -0.36 28.84 11.81
N LEU A 120 -0.53 27.58 12.21
CA LEU A 120 0.50 26.53 12.13
C LEU A 120 -0.08 25.34 11.37
N TRP A 121 0.53 24.99 10.25
CA TRP A 121 0.22 23.79 9.50
C TRP A 121 1.20 22.68 9.85
N VAL A 122 0.67 21.49 10.07
CA VAL A 122 1.42 20.24 10.25
C VAL A 122 0.86 19.23 9.25
N GLY A 123 1.64 18.97 8.20
CA GLY A 123 1.12 18.33 7.01
C GLY A 123 -0.05 19.11 6.42
N ASP A 124 -1.18 18.45 6.20
CA ASP A 124 -2.41 19.06 5.66
C ASP A 124 -3.35 19.64 6.75
N GLN A 125 -3.01 19.49 8.03
CA GLN A 125 -3.84 19.97 9.13
C GLN A 125 -3.38 21.35 9.62
N ARG A 126 -4.33 22.24 9.95
CA ARG A 126 -4.05 23.62 10.41
C ARG A 126 -4.53 23.84 11.85
N LEU A 127 -3.71 24.50 12.66
CA LEU A 127 -4.08 25.08 13.95
C LEU A 127 -4.17 26.60 13.85
N ASP A 128 -5.22 27.14 14.46
CA ASP A 128 -5.52 28.56 14.49
C ASP A 128 -5.35 29.04 15.95
N ILE A 129 -4.28 29.78 16.22
CA ILE A 129 -3.90 30.23 17.56
C ILE A 129 -4.19 31.73 17.68
N PRO A 130 -5.11 32.16 18.55
CA PRO A 130 -5.42 33.57 18.72
C PRO A 130 -4.23 34.32 19.31
N VAL A 131 -4.02 35.55 18.82
CA VAL A 131 -3.00 36.47 19.32
C VAL A 131 -3.69 37.78 19.68
N GLU A 132 -3.48 38.26 20.91
CA GLU A 132 -4.02 39.53 21.39
C GLU A 132 -2.96 40.61 21.42
N SER A 133 -3.40 41.86 21.26
CA SER A 133 -2.52 43.02 21.42
C SER A 133 -1.93 43.06 22.83
N GLY A 134 -0.61 43.14 22.92
CA GLY A 134 0.12 43.12 24.20
C GLY A 134 0.58 41.74 24.65
N ASP A 135 0.25 40.66 23.93
CA ASP A 135 0.77 39.33 24.22
C ASP A 135 2.30 39.33 24.20
N SER A 136 2.89 38.84 25.30
CA SER A 136 4.33 38.65 25.42
C SER A 136 4.79 37.43 24.63
N LEU A 137 6.09 37.38 24.31
CA LEU A 137 6.68 36.21 23.65
C LEU A 137 6.42 34.90 24.41
N ASP A 138 6.48 34.92 25.74
CA ASP A 138 6.21 33.73 26.57
C ASP A 138 4.73 33.32 26.52
N THR A 139 3.80 34.29 26.46
CA THR A 139 2.37 34.00 26.32
C THR A 139 2.08 33.35 24.97
N LEU A 140 2.66 33.89 23.89
CA LEU A 140 2.56 33.32 22.54
C LEU A 140 3.13 31.91 22.49
N ASN A 141 4.35 31.71 23.00
CA ASN A 141 4.98 30.39 23.04
C ASN A 141 4.14 29.37 23.83
N GLY A 142 3.59 29.78 24.98
CA GLY A 142 2.70 28.95 25.78
C GLY A 142 1.41 28.59 25.03
N ALA A 143 0.82 29.53 24.30
CA ALA A 143 -0.38 29.29 23.49
C ALA A 143 -0.12 28.28 22.35
N VAL A 144 1.02 28.39 21.65
CA VAL A 144 1.39 27.41 20.61
C VAL A 144 1.55 26.02 21.20
N ILE A 145 2.28 25.89 22.31
CA ILE A 145 2.52 24.60 22.96
C ILE A 145 1.20 23.98 23.41
N ALA A 146 0.32 24.76 24.05
CA ALA A 146 -0.99 24.28 24.48
C ALA A 146 -1.85 23.80 23.29
N ALA A 147 -1.88 24.55 22.19
CA ALA A 147 -2.62 24.18 20.99
C ALA A 147 -2.09 22.89 20.35
N VAL A 148 -0.77 22.75 20.23
CA VAL A 148 -0.13 21.53 19.70
C VAL A 148 -0.37 20.33 20.61
N THR A 149 -0.29 20.49 21.93
CA THR A 149 -0.55 19.41 22.88
C THR A 149 -2.01 18.96 22.86
N ALA A 150 -2.96 19.89 22.67
CA ALA A 150 -4.38 19.56 22.52
C ALA A 150 -4.68 18.81 21.20
N ALA A 151 -3.90 19.06 20.15
CA ALA A 151 -4.00 18.39 18.86
C ALA A 151 -3.35 16.99 18.87
N THR A 152 -3.98 16.04 19.55
CA THR A 152 -3.45 14.67 19.74
C THR A 152 -3.23 13.88 18.44
N ALA A 153 -3.91 14.26 17.36
CA ALA A 153 -3.74 13.64 16.04
C ALA A 153 -2.46 14.06 15.30
N PHE A 154 -1.75 15.10 15.77
CA PHE A 154 -0.55 15.59 15.10
C PHE A 154 0.64 14.66 15.30
N PRO A 155 1.49 14.44 14.28
CA PRO A 155 2.71 13.62 14.41
C PRO A 155 3.84 14.29 15.20
N LEU A 156 3.59 15.40 15.89
CA LEU A 156 4.61 16.14 16.62
C LEU A 156 4.16 16.57 18.02
N THR A 157 5.14 16.92 18.83
CA THR A 157 5.00 17.60 20.13
C THR A 157 5.73 18.93 20.07
N ALA A 158 5.32 19.87 20.92
CA ALA A 158 5.96 21.18 21.06
C ALA A 158 6.43 21.39 22.49
N HIS A 159 7.62 21.95 22.65
CA HIS A 159 8.14 22.37 23.96
C HIS A 159 9.07 23.56 23.81
N THR A 160 9.18 24.39 24.86
CA THR A 160 10.11 25.52 24.86
C THR A 160 11.55 25.04 25.05
N ARG A 161 12.47 25.61 24.29
CA ARG A 161 13.91 25.46 24.49
C ARG A 161 14.57 26.83 24.53
N ASN A 162 15.46 27.04 25.49
CA ASN A 162 16.29 28.24 25.52
C ASN A 162 17.47 28.09 24.53
N HIS A 163 17.54 28.97 23.53
CA HIS A 163 18.64 29.08 22.56
C HIS A 163 19.59 30.27 22.86
N GLY A 164 19.40 30.95 23.98
CA GLY A 164 20.27 32.01 24.51
C GLY A 164 21.21 31.51 25.60
N SER A 165 22.02 32.41 26.15
CA SER A 165 22.72 32.18 27.42
C SER A 165 21.75 32.30 28.59
N ASP A 166 22.14 31.80 29.77
CA ASP A 166 21.34 31.96 31.00
C ASP A 166 21.06 33.43 31.34
N GLU A 167 21.89 34.36 30.86
CA GLU A 167 21.78 35.81 31.06
C GLU A 167 20.93 36.53 29.99
N SER A 168 20.58 35.87 28.89
CA SER A 168 19.74 36.43 27.81
C SER A 168 18.96 35.32 27.11
N PRO A 169 17.93 34.76 27.78
CA PRO A 169 17.20 33.62 27.27
C PRO A 169 16.49 33.97 25.96
N ARG A 170 16.61 33.10 24.97
CA ARG A 170 15.84 33.15 23.73
C ARG A 170 14.96 31.92 23.67
N ASN A 171 13.78 32.05 24.27
CA ASN A 171 12.78 30.99 24.30
C ASN A 171 12.22 30.79 22.89
N VAL A 172 12.61 29.69 22.26
CA VAL A 172 12.06 29.25 20.99
C VAL A 172 11.25 27.98 21.21
N ILE A 173 10.31 27.70 20.31
CA ILE A 173 9.53 26.48 20.35
C ILE A 173 10.28 25.42 19.55
N THR A 174 10.61 24.30 20.18
CA THR A 174 11.08 23.09 19.51
C THR A 174 9.88 22.22 19.18
N LEU A 175 9.66 22.00 17.89
CA LEU A 175 8.70 21.04 17.36
C LEU A 175 9.45 19.73 17.13
N ALA A 176 9.06 18.65 17.80
CA ALA A 176 9.72 17.35 17.71
C ALA A 176 8.73 16.30 17.24
N ALA A 177 9.12 15.45 16.28
CA ALA A 177 8.31 14.32 15.87
C ALA A 177 7.97 13.44 17.10
N ARG A 178 6.75 12.91 17.16
CA ARG A 178 6.32 12.04 18.28
C ARG A 178 7.12 10.75 18.37
N GLN A 179 7.66 10.33 17.23
CA GLN A 179 8.35 9.06 17.08
C GLN A 179 9.71 9.31 16.42
N ALA A 180 10.71 8.57 16.88
CA ALA A 180 12.05 8.58 16.30
C ALA A 180 12.07 7.81 14.97
N GLY A 181 12.81 8.34 14.00
CA GLY A 181 12.94 7.80 12.65
C GLY A 181 13.26 8.89 11.63
N GLU A 182 13.82 8.47 10.50
CA GLU A 182 14.10 9.31 9.34
C GLU A 182 12.80 9.82 8.69
N PHE A 183 11.71 9.04 8.77
CA PHE A 183 10.38 9.46 8.29
C PHE A 183 9.89 10.79 8.90
N GLY A 184 10.37 11.15 10.10
CA GLY A 184 10.04 12.42 10.75
C GLY A 184 10.54 13.65 9.98
N ASN A 185 11.57 13.50 9.14
CA ASN A 185 12.08 14.57 8.28
C ASN A 185 11.09 14.94 7.16
N ALA A 186 10.16 14.04 6.82
CA ALA A 186 9.14 14.29 5.80
C ALA A 186 7.91 15.05 6.33
N ILE A 187 7.83 15.30 7.65
CA ILE A 187 6.75 16.10 8.23
C ILE A 187 6.90 17.54 7.77
N ARG A 188 5.97 18.00 6.92
CA ARG A 188 5.99 19.36 6.41
C ARG A 188 5.34 20.32 7.40
N LEU A 189 5.98 21.46 7.60
CA LEU A 189 5.50 22.51 8.48
C LEU A 189 5.39 23.82 7.72
N HIS A 190 4.39 24.61 8.05
CA HIS A 190 4.26 25.98 7.60
C HIS A 190 3.68 26.82 8.74
N ALA A 191 4.10 28.07 8.87
CA ALA A 191 3.53 28.97 9.87
C ALA A 191 3.48 30.40 9.34
N GLU A 192 2.38 31.09 9.62
CA GLU A 192 2.21 32.50 9.28
C GLU A 192 1.43 33.20 10.40
N CYS A 193 1.69 34.50 10.60
CA CYS A 193 0.99 35.28 11.61
C CYS A 193 0.42 36.56 10.99
N THR A 194 -0.83 36.86 11.32
CA THR A 194 -1.51 38.08 10.88
C THR A 194 -1.41 39.22 11.90
N ALA A 195 -1.01 38.92 13.14
CA ALA A 195 -0.84 39.90 14.20
C ALA A 195 0.39 40.80 13.94
N LYS A 196 0.22 42.11 14.10
CA LYS A 196 1.34 43.06 13.96
C LYS A 196 2.33 42.89 15.11
N GLY A 197 3.62 43.10 14.84
CA GLY A 197 4.69 42.96 15.85
C GLY A 197 5.16 41.52 16.12
N VAL A 198 4.49 40.52 15.52
CA VAL A 198 4.88 39.10 15.63
C VAL A 198 5.53 38.65 14.33
N GLY A 199 6.86 38.53 14.35
CA GLY A 199 7.63 37.84 13.32
C GLY A 199 7.61 36.33 13.56
N VAL A 200 7.56 35.56 12.48
CA VAL A 200 7.56 34.10 12.51
C VAL A 200 8.75 33.60 11.71
N THR A 201 9.54 32.71 12.29
CA THR A 201 10.61 31.99 11.59
C THR A 201 10.52 30.52 11.94
N LEU A 202 10.33 29.68 10.93
CA LEU A 202 10.17 28.24 11.07
C LEU A 202 11.23 27.53 10.24
N SER A 203 11.93 26.57 10.85
CA SER A 203 12.82 25.66 10.12
C SER A 203 12.07 24.42 9.64
N ASP A 204 12.59 23.75 8.62
CA ASP A 204 12.12 22.42 8.24
C ASP A 204 12.45 21.37 9.32
N MET A 205 11.71 20.27 9.32
CA MET A 205 11.98 19.10 10.16
C MET A 205 13.23 18.38 9.67
N THR A 206 14.23 18.22 10.55
CA THR A 206 15.51 17.58 10.21
C THR A 206 16.08 16.77 11.39
N GLY A 207 17.09 15.95 11.12
CA GLY A 207 17.83 15.21 12.15
C GLY A 207 17.18 13.90 12.61
N GLY A 208 16.08 13.50 12.00
CA GLY A 208 15.53 12.15 12.12
C GLY A 208 16.45 11.14 11.46
N GLU A 209 16.73 10.03 12.15
CA GLU A 209 17.62 8.97 11.67
C GLU A 209 17.09 7.60 12.11
N ASN A 210 17.48 6.56 11.38
CA ASN A 210 17.23 5.15 11.69
C ASN A 210 15.74 4.81 11.86
N ASP A 211 15.03 4.70 10.73
CA ASP A 211 13.67 4.14 10.72
C ASP A 211 13.63 2.73 11.35
N PRO A 212 12.51 2.33 11.94
CA PRO A 212 12.29 0.95 12.39
C PRO A 212 12.52 -0.10 11.30
N ASP A 213 13.08 -1.24 11.69
CA ASP A 213 13.16 -2.41 10.81
C ASP A 213 11.77 -3.05 10.67
N ILE A 214 11.34 -3.28 9.44
CA ILE A 214 10.04 -3.89 9.13
C ILE A 214 10.09 -5.43 9.11
N GLN A 215 11.28 -6.03 9.06
CA GLN A 215 11.44 -7.48 8.94
C GLN A 215 10.73 -8.27 10.04
N PRO A 216 10.79 -7.89 11.34
CA PRO A 216 10.09 -8.63 12.39
C PRO A 216 8.56 -8.65 12.20
N ALA A 217 7.97 -7.57 11.66
CA ALA A 217 6.54 -7.55 11.34
C ALA A 217 6.22 -8.47 10.15
N LEU A 218 7.06 -8.45 9.11
CA LEU A 218 6.93 -9.34 7.95
C LEU A 218 7.04 -10.82 8.35
N ASP A 219 7.92 -11.16 9.28
CA ASP A 219 8.06 -12.52 9.79
C ASP A 219 6.81 -12.96 10.57
N ALA A 220 6.24 -12.06 11.39
CA ALA A 220 5.03 -12.34 12.17
C ALA A 220 3.79 -12.62 11.29
N VAL A 221 3.71 -12.00 10.11
CA VAL A 221 2.57 -12.15 9.19
C VAL A 221 2.82 -13.10 8.01
N PHE A 222 3.95 -13.82 7.98
CA PHE A 222 4.33 -14.68 6.87
C PHE A 222 3.26 -15.70 6.43
N ALA A 223 2.52 -16.22 7.41
CA ALA A 223 1.44 -17.18 7.19
C ALA A 223 0.03 -16.55 7.16
N ALA A 224 -0.10 -15.24 7.35
CA ALA A 224 -1.40 -14.58 7.60
C ALA A 224 -2.25 -14.37 6.33
N GLY A 225 -1.65 -14.48 5.13
CA GLY A 225 -2.38 -14.48 3.85
C GLY A 225 -3.00 -13.14 3.48
N HIS A 226 -2.27 -12.03 3.68
CA HIS A 226 -2.62 -10.71 3.14
C HIS A 226 -2.36 -10.65 1.63
N HIS A 227 -3.07 -9.75 0.95
CA HIS A 227 -2.96 -9.56 -0.51
C HIS A 227 -2.21 -8.27 -0.86
N ILE A 228 -2.28 -7.27 0.02
CA ILE A 228 -1.64 -5.97 -0.17
C ILE A 228 -0.93 -5.59 1.13
N LEU A 229 0.38 -5.38 1.05
CA LEU A 229 1.22 -4.96 2.17
C LEU A 229 1.68 -3.52 1.94
N ILE A 230 1.33 -2.62 2.86
CA ILE A 230 1.65 -1.20 2.75
C ILE A 230 2.88 -0.91 3.60
N CYS A 231 3.96 -0.48 2.94
CA CYS A 231 5.20 -0.07 3.55
C CYS A 231 5.10 1.40 4.01
N PRO A 232 5.50 1.71 5.26
CA PRO A 232 5.50 3.08 5.76
C PRO A 232 6.71 3.89 5.26
N PHE A 233 7.79 3.21 4.85
CA PHE A 233 9.07 3.83 4.53
C PHE A 233 9.45 3.64 3.07
N SER A 234 9.84 4.74 2.44
CA SER A 234 10.27 4.77 1.04
C SER A 234 11.79 4.84 0.98
N THR A 235 12.42 3.81 1.56
CA THR A 235 13.86 3.64 1.61
C THR A 235 14.25 2.29 1.00
N PRO A 236 15.45 2.17 0.40
CA PRO A 236 15.89 0.91 -0.19
C PRO A 236 15.87 -0.25 0.81
N ARG A 237 16.31 0.00 2.05
CA ARG A 237 16.31 -1.00 3.13
C ARG A 237 14.92 -1.59 3.38
N ALA A 238 13.89 -0.74 3.52
CA ALA A 238 12.54 -1.20 3.80
C ALA A 238 11.91 -1.89 2.58
N LEU A 239 12.06 -1.32 1.39
CA LEU A 239 11.44 -1.87 0.18
C LEU A 239 12.10 -3.18 -0.28
N LEU A 240 13.41 -3.37 -0.07
CA LEU A 240 14.09 -4.64 -0.34
C LEU A 240 13.68 -5.74 0.66
N ALA A 241 13.44 -5.39 1.92
CA ALA A 241 12.89 -6.33 2.91
C ALA A 241 11.47 -6.77 2.50
N LEU A 242 10.63 -5.83 2.09
CA LEU A 242 9.30 -6.13 1.57
C LEU A 242 9.36 -6.98 0.29
N ARG A 243 10.24 -6.66 -0.66
CA ARG A 243 10.48 -7.47 -1.87
C ARG A 243 10.78 -8.93 -1.51
N THR A 244 11.75 -9.12 -0.61
CA THR A 244 12.17 -10.46 -0.17
C THR A 244 11.03 -11.23 0.49
N HIS A 245 10.15 -10.55 1.22
CA HIS A 245 8.97 -11.18 1.79
C HIS A 245 7.97 -11.60 0.70
N LEU A 246 7.66 -10.71 -0.25
CA LEU A 246 6.73 -10.99 -1.36
C LEU A 246 7.21 -12.13 -2.26
N ASP A 247 8.52 -12.22 -2.49
CA ASP A 247 9.13 -13.36 -3.20
C ASP A 247 8.90 -14.67 -2.45
N LYS A 248 9.11 -14.68 -1.13
CA LYS A 248 8.95 -15.88 -0.30
C LYS A 248 7.50 -16.31 -0.18
N THR A 249 6.55 -15.39 0.06
CA THR A 249 5.12 -15.75 0.17
C THR A 249 4.51 -16.07 -1.19
N GLY A 250 4.94 -15.36 -2.23
CA GLY A 250 4.44 -15.47 -3.59
C GLY A 250 5.03 -16.63 -4.41
N ASN A 251 6.08 -17.30 -3.93
CA ASN A 251 6.74 -18.37 -4.69
C ASN A 251 5.82 -19.58 -5.01
N ALA A 252 6.36 -20.51 -5.80
CA ALA A 252 5.65 -21.71 -6.25
C ALA A 252 5.26 -22.68 -5.12
N MET A 253 5.90 -22.60 -3.96
CA MET A 253 5.66 -23.49 -2.82
C MET A 253 4.62 -22.91 -1.84
N GLU A 254 4.78 -21.65 -1.46
CA GLU A 254 3.93 -20.96 -0.49
C GLU A 254 2.61 -20.47 -1.11
N GLN A 255 2.66 -20.03 -2.37
CA GLN A 255 1.49 -19.71 -3.18
C GLN A 255 0.49 -18.73 -2.54
N ARG A 256 1.01 -17.76 -1.78
CA ARG A 256 0.28 -16.64 -1.19
C ARG A 256 0.75 -15.35 -1.86
N GLY A 257 0.32 -15.20 -3.12
CA GLY A 257 0.60 -14.03 -3.92
C GLY A 257 0.07 -12.75 -3.26
N ALA A 258 0.93 -11.74 -3.19
CA ALA A 258 0.62 -10.42 -2.66
C ALA A 258 1.42 -9.37 -3.43
N ILE A 259 0.99 -8.11 -3.29
CA ILE A 259 1.71 -6.93 -3.77
C ILE A 259 2.14 -6.06 -2.59
N GLY A 260 3.21 -5.31 -2.78
CA GLY A 260 3.67 -4.29 -1.84
C GLY A 260 3.43 -2.89 -2.38
N VAL A 261 3.08 -1.96 -1.49
CA VAL A 261 2.74 -0.58 -1.84
C VAL A 261 3.54 0.40 -0.98
N ALA A 262 4.11 1.42 -1.62
CA ALA A 262 4.78 2.54 -0.96
C ALA A 262 4.41 3.87 -1.64
N GLY A 263 4.78 5.00 -1.01
CA GLY A 263 4.46 6.35 -1.49
C GLY A 263 5.70 7.24 -1.55
N TRP A 264 5.77 8.16 -2.49
CA TRP A 264 6.87 9.11 -2.67
C TRP A 264 6.31 10.51 -2.90
N THR A 265 6.71 11.49 -2.09
CA THR A 265 6.26 12.89 -2.24
C THR A 265 7.39 13.84 -2.65
N GLY A 266 8.58 13.28 -2.90
CA GLY A 266 9.79 13.99 -3.32
C GLY A 266 9.85 14.23 -4.82
N THR A 267 11.06 14.45 -5.32
CA THR A 267 11.31 14.76 -6.74
C THR A 267 11.23 13.52 -7.62
N LEU A 268 11.00 13.72 -8.92
CA LEU A 268 11.03 12.65 -9.92
C LEU A 268 12.36 11.89 -9.90
N ALA A 269 13.49 12.61 -9.95
CA ALA A 269 14.82 12.02 -10.08
C ALA A 269 15.18 11.05 -8.92
N THR A 270 14.82 11.42 -7.69
CA THR A 270 15.06 10.59 -6.52
C THR A 270 14.06 9.43 -6.43
N GLY A 271 12.81 9.65 -6.86
CA GLY A 271 11.78 8.61 -6.91
C GLY A 271 12.07 7.52 -7.93
N THR A 272 12.52 7.88 -9.15
CA THR A 272 12.88 6.90 -10.19
C THR A 272 14.17 6.15 -9.86
N THR A 273 15.11 6.81 -9.16
CA THR A 273 16.30 6.14 -8.63
C THR A 273 15.90 5.06 -7.63
N LEU A 274 15.03 5.39 -6.66
CA LEU A 274 14.51 4.41 -5.70
C LEU A 274 13.76 3.28 -6.40
N ALA A 275 12.86 3.58 -7.34
CA ALA A 275 12.13 2.55 -8.09
C ALA A 275 13.08 1.60 -8.84
N GLY A 276 14.10 2.14 -9.52
CA GLY A 276 15.10 1.35 -10.23
C GLY A 276 15.99 0.48 -9.33
N GLU A 277 16.28 0.89 -8.08
CA GLU A 277 16.98 0.05 -7.10
C GLU A 277 16.14 -1.16 -6.64
N ILE A 278 14.82 -1.01 -6.65
CA ILE A 278 13.89 -2.08 -6.27
C ILE A 278 13.62 -3.04 -7.43
N ASN A 279 13.24 -2.50 -8.59
CA ASN A 279 12.95 -3.19 -9.85
C ASN A 279 12.24 -4.55 -9.65
N ASP A 280 11.00 -4.51 -9.15
CA ASP A 280 10.27 -5.69 -8.72
C ASP A 280 8.84 -5.74 -9.26
N GLY A 281 8.45 -6.92 -9.77
CA GLY A 281 7.15 -7.13 -10.40
C GLY A 281 5.98 -7.28 -9.42
N ARG A 282 6.20 -7.16 -8.11
CA ARG A 282 5.18 -7.22 -7.05
C ARG A 282 5.11 -5.93 -6.23
N LEU A 283 5.98 -4.94 -6.47
CA LEU A 283 6.02 -3.67 -5.73
C LEU A 283 5.57 -2.49 -6.59
N THR A 284 4.76 -1.60 -6.03
CA THR A 284 4.36 -0.34 -6.68
C THR A 284 4.69 0.86 -5.78
N LEU A 285 5.16 1.94 -6.38
CA LEU A 285 5.55 3.18 -5.69
C LEU A 285 4.76 4.36 -6.27
N GLY A 286 3.76 4.84 -5.51
CA GLY A 286 2.94 5.98 -5.90
C GLY A 286 3.68 7.30 -5.69
N TRP A 287 3.69 8.18 -6.69
CA TRP A 287 4.41 9.46 -6.68
C TRP A 287 3.47 10.65 -6.75
N TYR A 288 3.45 11.44 -5.67
CA TYR A 288 2.65 12.65 -5.57
C TYR A 288 3.51 13.83 -5.08
N PRO A 289 4.22 14.51 -5.99
CA PRO A 289 5.22 15.51 -5.63
C PRO A 289 4.57 16.71 -4.93
N GLY A 290 5.22 17.19 -3.88
CA GLY A 290 4.79 18.42 -3.21
C GLY A 290 3.61 18.26 -2.24
N SER A 291 3.11 17.04 -2.01
CA SER A 291 2.08 16.77 -1.00
C SER A 291 2.52 17.20 0.41
N ALA A 292 1.63 17.85 1.14
CA ALA A 292 1.83 18.17 2.55
C ALA A 292 1.75 16.93 3.45
N LYS A 293 1.01 15.90 3.01
CA LYS A 293 0.92 14.63 3.71
C LYS A 293 2.22 13.82 3.65
N LEU A 294 2.37 12.90 4.61
CA LEU A 294 3.51 12.01 4.66
C LEU A 294 3.50 11.00 3.50
N PRO A 295 4.68 10.57 3.01
CA PRO A 295 4.78 9.46 2.06
C PRO A 295 4.06 8.19 2.53
N ALA A 296 4.02 7.94 3.84
CA ALA A 296 3.31 6.83 4.46
C ALA A 296 1.78 6.97 4.33
N GLU A 297 1.21 8.17 4.50
CA GLU A 297 -0.21 8.43 4.29
C GLU A 297 -0.59 8.23 2.82
N LEU A 298 0.26 8.68 1.90
CA LEU A 298 0.12 8.44 0.46
C LEU A 298 0.11 6.94 0.14
N ALA A 299 1.06 6.18 0.69
CA ALA A 299 1.13 4.73 0.52
C ALA A 299 -0.16 4.05 1.01
N ALA A 300 -0.67 4.47 2.17
CA ALA A 300 -1.88 3.94 2.78
C ALA A 300 -3.14 4.22 1.94
N ALA A 301 -3.31 5.46 1.48
CA ALA A 301 -4.41 5.84 0.61
C ALA A 301 -4.34 5.09 -0.73
N TYR A 302 -3.16 5.00 -1.35
CA TYR A 302 -2.95 4.29 -2.61
C TYR A 302 -3.24 2.79 -2.49
N GLY A 303 -2.70 2.12 -1.46
CA GLY A 303 -2.95 0.70 -1.21
C GLY A 303 -4.42 0.39 -0.92
N ALA A 304 -5.11 1.28 -0.20
CA ALA A 304 -6.54 1.15 0.08
C ALA A 304 -7.42 1.27 -1.19
N VAL A 305 -7.04 2.12 -2.13
CA VAL A 305 -7.73 2.25 -3.43
C VAL A 305 -7.43 1.06 -4.34
N ILE A 306 -6.19 0.55 -4.36
CA ILE A 306 -5.89 -0.72 -5.06
C ILE A 306 -6.79 -1.85 -4.52
N ALA A 307 -6.96 -1.92 -3.20
CA ALA A 307 -7.81 -2.92 -2.55
C ALA A 307 -9.31 -2.76 -2.86
N SER A 308 -9.75 -1.57 -3.29
CA SER A 308 -11.16 -1.33 -3.62
C SER A 308 -11.59 -2.00 -4.93
N GLU A 309 -10.63 -2.35 -5.79
CA GLU A 309 -10.88 -3.04 -7.05
C GLU A 309 -10.58 -4.52 -6.88
N GLU A 310 -11.64 -5.33 -6.73
CA GLU A 310 -11.53 -6.79 -6.57
C GLU A 310 -11.30 -7.49 -7.91
N ASP A 311 -11.59 -6.86 -9.05
CA ASP A 311 -11.21 -7.39 -10.35
C ASP A 311 -9.69 -7.22 -10.56
N PRO A 312 -8.91 -8.31 -10.67
CA PRO A 312 -7.46 -8.20 -10.79
C PRO A 312 -6.99 -7.64 -12.14
N ALA A 313 -7.82 -7.73 -13.20
CA ALA A 313 -7.47 -7.29 -14.55
C ALA A 313 -7.89 -5.84 -14.82
N ARG A 314 -8.81 -5.30 -14.01
CA ARG A 314 -9.37 -3.96 -14.22
C ARG A 314 -8.34 -2.85 -13.95
N PRO A 315 -8.12 -1.92 -14.91
CA PRO A 315 -7.22 -0.79 -14.73
C PRO A 315 -7.61 0.13 -13.59
N LEU A 316 -6.61 0.64 -12.88
CA LEU A 316 -6.78 1.54 -11.73
C LEU A 316 -6.72 3.04 -12.12
N ASN A 317 -6.68 3.34 -13.41
CA ASN A 317 -6.59 4.70 -13.94
C ASN A 317 -7.76 5.55 -13.43
N THR A 318 -7.50 6.82 -13.12
CA THR A 318 -8.48 7.83 -12.66
C THR A 318 -9.18 7.52 -11.34
N LEU A 319 -8.83 6.42 -10.65
CA LEU A 319 -9.40 6.14 -9.34
C LEU A 319 -8.94 7.21 -8.34
N PRO A 320 -9.89 7.84 -7.62
CA PRO A 320 -9.59 8.94 -6.73
C PRO A 320 -8.97 8.44 -5.42
N LEU A 321 -7.90 9.08 -4.98
CA LEU A 321 -7.28 8.89 -3.67
C LEU A 321 -7.90 9.90 -2.68
N ALA A 322 -9.11 9.59 -2.21
CA ALA A 322 -9.84 10.47 -1.30
C ALA A 322 -9.05 10.69 0.01
N GLY A 323 -9.09 11.92 0.52
CA GLY A 323 -8.39 12.33 1.74
C GLY A 323 -6.99 12.90 1.51
N LEU A 324 -6.41 12.81 0.31
CA LEU A 324 -5.13 13.48 0.01
C LEU A 324 -5.29 15.00 -0.17
N ASP A 325 -4.24 15.74 0.18
CA ASP A 325 -4.17 17.19 0.01
C ASP A 325 -4.05 17.58 -1.47
N ILE A 326 -4.51 18.78 -1.82
CA ILE A 326 -4.40 19.29 -3.19
C ILE A 326 -3.11 20.09 -3.33
N THR A 327 -2.14 19.52 -4.02
CA THR A 327 -0.88 20.20 -4.28
C THR A 327 -1.07 21.43 -5.16
N PRO A 328 -0.30 22.51 -4.87
CA PRO A 328 -0.29 23.71 -5.70
C PRO A 328 0.22 23.37 -7.11
N VAL A 329 -0.24 24.12 -8.11
CA VAL A 329 0.06 23.87 -9.53
C VAL A 329 1.56 23.82 -9.81
N THR A 330 2.37 24.60 -9.09
CA THR A 330 3.84 24.64 -9.21
C THR A 330 4.54 23.32 -8.87
N HIS A 331 3.87 22.43 -8.12
CA HIS A 331 4.41 21.12 -7.75
C HIS A 331 3.80 19.97 -8.55
N ARG A 332 2.80 20.22 -9.40
CA ARG A 332 2.14 19.16 -10.17
C ARG A 332 3.05 18.69 -11.29
N ALA A 333 3.21 17.37 -11.41
CA ALA A 333 4.00 16.76 -12.47
C ALA A 333 3.39 17.08 -13.85
N SER A 334 4.21 17.61 -14.74
CA SER A 334 3.88 17.80 -16.15
C SER A 334 3.73 16.46 -16.87
N ARG A 335 3.10 16.46 -18.04
CA ARG A 335 2.95 15.23 -18.86
C ARG A 335 4.30 14.55 -19.12
N ASN A 336 5.34 15.31 -19.46
CA ASN A 336 6.67 14.74 -19.73
C ASN A 336 7.28 14.09 -18.50
N GLU A 337 7.06 14.68 -17.31
CA GLU A 337 7.52 14.08 -16.05
C GLU A 337 6.73 12.82 -15.70
N GLN A 338 5.42 12.79 -15.96
CA GLN A 338 4.60 11.60 -15.76
C GLN A 338 5.02 10.46 -16.70
N GLU A 339 5.26 10.73 -17.99
CA GLU A 339 5.79 9.73 -18.94
C GLU A 339 7.16 9.21 -18.49
N ASN A 340 8.04 10.09 -18.01
CA ASN A 340 9.34 9.70 -17.48
C ASN A 340 9.21 8.82 -16.22
N ALA A 341 8.29 9.16 -15.31
CA ALA A 341 7.98 8.34 -14.14
C ALA A 341 7.53 6.93 -14.55
N LEU A 342 6.60 6.84 -15.52
CA LEU A 342 6.08 5.57 -16.01
C LEU A 342 7.15 4.70 -16.68
N HIS A 343 8.07 5.30 -17.44
CA HIS A 343 9.20 4.59 -18.04
C HIS A 343 10.24 4.09 -17.02
N ASN A 344 10.20 4.59 -15.78
CA ASN A 344 11.17 4.27 -14.73
C ASN A 344 10.50 3.70 -13.46
N GLY A 345 9.38 3.01 -13.60
CA GLY A 345 8.80 2.20 -12.52
C GLY A 345 8.15 3.00 -11.39
N LEU A 346 7.82 4.28 -11.64
CA LEU A 346 7.23 5.18 -10.66
C LEU A 346 5.81 5.54 -11.09
N THR A 347 4.80 5.22 -10.25
CA THR A 347 3.37 5.45 -10.56
C THR A 347 3.00 6.92 -10.31
N PRO A 348 2.70 7.74 -11.33
CA PRO A 348 2.33 9.13 -11.11
C PRO A 348 0.90 9.25 -10.58
N ILE A 349 0.72 10.20 -9.67
CA ILE A 349 -0.56 10.62 -9.12
C ILE A 349 -0.75 12.10 -9.46
N GLU A 350 -1.93 12.46 -9.95
CA GLU A 350 -2.21 13.81 -10.43
C GLU A 350 -3.43 14.42 -9.74
N VAL A 351 -3.56 15.74 -9.86
CA VAL A 351 -4.79 16.46 -9.50
C VAL A 351 -5.64 16.61 -10.76
N GLY A 352 -6.65 15.74 -10.90
CA GLY A 352 -7.60 15.75 -12.00
C GLY A 352 -8.70 16.81 -11.86
N ALA A 353 -9.69 16.73 -12.75
CA ALA A 353 -10.83 17.65 -12.78
C ALA A 353 -11.59 17.67 -11.45
N GLY A 354 -12.02 18.86 -11.03
CA GLY A 354 -12.71 19.05 -9.75
C GLY A 354 -11.80 18.93 -8.52
N ASN A 355 -10.49 19.12 -8.68
CA ASN A 355 -9.49 18.98 -7.61
C ASN A 355 -9.54 17.60 -6.94
N ARG A 356 -9.59 16.54 -7.76
CA ARG A 356 -9.54 15.16 -7.27
C ARG A 356 -8.15 14.61 -7.48
N VAL A 357 -7.48 14.19 -6.41
CA VAL A 357 -6.22 13.46 -6.51
C VAL A 357 -6.54 12.07 -7.04
N GLN A 358 -5.88 11.63 -8.10
CA GLN A 358 -6.20 10.38 -8.80
C GLN A 358 -4.97 9.69 -9.37
N ILE A 359 -5.06 8.37 -9.55
CA ILE A 359 -4.02 7.55 -10.18
C ILE A 359 -3.99 7.83 -11.68
N VAL A 360 -2.80 8.05 -12.26
CA VAL A 360 -2.65 8.16 -13.72
C VAL A 360 -2.66 6.76 -14.36
N ARG A 361 -1.68 5.93 -13.99
CA ARG A 361 -1.59 4.50 -14.33
C ARG A 361 -0.79 3.78 -13.24
N ALA A 362 -1.38 2.75 -12.65
CA ALA A 362 -0.73 1.96 -11.61
C ALA A 362 0.22 0.93 -12.22
N ILE A 363 1.52 1.14 -12.04
CA ILE A 363 2.59 0.26 -12.49
C ILE A 363 3.40 -0.28 -11.32
N THR A 364 4.09 -1.40 -11.54
CA THR A 364 5.10 -1.91 -10.62
C THR A 364 6.42 -1.14 -10.80
N THR A 365 7.41 -1.41 -9.95
CA THR A 365 8.76 -0.88 -10.13
C THR A 365 9.57 -1.65 -11.18
N TYR A 366 9.04 -2.74 -11.74
CA TYR A 366 9.70 -3.56 -12.75
C TYR A 366 9.74 -2.86 -14.12
N THR A 367 10.94 -2.53 -14.57
CA THR A 367 11.18 -1.98 -15.91
C THR A 367 12.25 -2.72 -16.68
N ARG A 368 13.04 -3.58 -16.02
CA ARG A 368 14.17 -4.30 -16.63
C ARG A 368 14.24 -5.75 -16.17
N ASN A 369 14.65 -6.63 -17.08
CA ASN A 369 14.95 -8.02 -16.76
C ASN A 369 16.31 -8.20 -16.06
N ALA A 370 16.67 -9.44 -15.75
CA ALA A 370 17.93 -9.78 -15.07
C ALA A 370 19.20 -9.40 -15.84
N GLU A 371 19.12 -9.26 -17.17
CA GLU A 371 20.23 -8.80 -18.02
C GLU A 371 20.30 -7.27 -18.14
N GLY A 372 19.36 -6.56 -17.50
CA GLY A 372 19.26 -5.10 -17.54
C GLY A 372 18.61 -4.56 -18.82
N VAL A 373 17.95 -5.42 -19.60
CA VAL A 373 17.20 -5.03 -20.80
C VAL A 373 15.80 -4.59 -20.40
N ASP A 374 15.31 -3.52 -21.03
CA ASP A 374 13.95 -3.02 -20.82
C ASP A 374 12.92 -4.13 -21.07
N ASP A 375 12.05 -4.35 -20.09
CA ASP A 375 11.08 -5.44 -20.08
C ASP A 375 9.78 -4.97 -19.43
N ILE A 376 8.67 -5.16 -20.14
CA ILE A 376 7.34 -4.72 -19.73
C ILE A 376 6.48 -5.86 -19.16
N ALA A 377 7.01 -7.09 -19.07
CA ALA A 377 6.24 -8.28 -18.71
C ALA A 377 5.47 -8.16 -17.38
N LEU A 378 6.01 -7.44 -16.41
CA LEU A 378 5.37 -7.18 -15.11
C LEU A 378 5.19 -5.68 -14.84
N LEU A 379 5.20 -4.83 -15.87
CA LEU A 379 5.07 -3.38 -15.71
C LEU A 379 3.71 -3.00 -15.12
N ASP A 380 2.60 -3.49 -15.68
CA ASP A 380 1.28 -3.18 -15.16
C ASP A 380 0.98 -3.97 -13.88
N LEU A 381 0.48 -3.27 -12.85
CA LEU A 381 0.15 -3.88 -11.57
C LEU A 381 -0.96 -4.96 -11.71
N THR A 382 -1.86 -4.80 -12.67
CA THR A 382 -2.93 -5.75 -12.97
C THR A 382 -2.41 -7.10 -13.47
N THR A 383 -1.25 -7.14 -14.14
CA THR A 383 -0.66 -8.37 -14.66
C THR A 383 -0.36 -9.37 -13.54
N ILE A 384 0.41 -8.95 -12.53
CA ILE A 384 0.77 -9.85 -11.43
C ILE A 384 -0.44 -10.23 -10.57
N ARG A 385 -1.39 -9.30 -10.37
CA ARG A 385 -2.65 -9.57 -9.66
C ARG A 385 -3.47 -10.63 -10.39
N THR A 386 -3.53 -10.57 -11.72
CA THR A 386 -4.26 -11.53 -12.55
C THR A 386 -3.61 -12.90 -12.53
N LEU A 387 -2.28 -12.98 -12.60
CA LEU A 387 -1.54 -14.24 -12.48
C LEU A 387 -1.73 -14.90 -11.10
N ASP A 388 -1.69 -14.11 -10.02
CA ASP A 388 -1.91 -14.59 -8.67
C ASP A 388 -3.35 -15.13 -8.49
N TYR A 389 -4.35 -14.44 -9.03
CA TYR A 389 -5.74 -14.88 -8.98
C TYR A 389 -5.99 -16.13 -9.85
N THR A 390 -5.43 -16.19 -11.06
CA THR A 390 -5.49 -17.36 -11.95
C THR A 390 -4.91 -18.59 -11.26
N ARG A 391 -3.73 -18.44 -10.62
CA ARG A 391 -3.11 -19.50 -9.82
C ARG A 391 -4.01 -19.96 -8.68
N LYS A 392 -4.61 -19.04 -7.94
CA LYS A 392 -5.56 -19.35 -6.85
C LYS A 392 -6.75 -20.17 -7.37
N ALA A 393 -7.38 -19.72 -8.45
CA ALA A 393 -8.55 -20.36 -9.05
C ALA A 393 -8.24 -21.80 -9.51
N CYS A 394 -7.13 -22.00 -10.22
CA CYS A 394 -6.70 -23.33 -10.65
C CYS A 394 -6.39 -24.25 -9.46
N ARG A 395 -5.62 -23.77 -8.46
CA ARG A 395 -5.26 -24.56 -7.28
C ARG A 395 -6.48 -25.01 -6.50
N GLU A 396 -7.40 -24.10 -6.21
CA GLU A 396 -8.61 -24.43 -5.43
C GLU A 396 -9.50 -25.42 -6.18
N ARG A 397 -9.64 -25.26 -7.50
CA ARG A 397 -10.37 -26.24 -8.33
C ARG A 397 -9.76 -27.63 -8.21
N ILE A 398 -8.44 -27.76 -8.40
CA ILE A 398 -7.78 -29.07 -8.35
C ILE A 398 -7.90 -29.69 -6.95
N SER A 399 -7.70 -28.90 -5.89
CA SER A 399 -7.81 -29.37 -4.50
C SER A 399 -9.21 -29.89 -4.17
N GLN A 400 -10.26 -29.20 -4.62
CA GLN A 400 -11.66 -29.61 -4.38
C GLN A 400 -12.05 -30.85 -5.20
N ARG A 401 -11.54 -30.96 -6.44
CA ARG A 401 -11.97 -31.99 -7.40
C ARG A 401 -11.23 -33.31 -7.24
N PHE A 402 -9.94 -33.26 -6.91
CA PHE A 402 -9.04 -34.42 -6.95
C PHE A 402 -8.24 -34.65 -5.65
N PRO A 403 -8.83 -34.61 -4.44
CA PRO A 403 -8.06 -34.67 -3.20
C PRO A 403 -7.37 -36.02 -2.93
N ARG A 404 -7.99 -37.14 -3.33
CA ARG A 404 -7.50 -38.51 -3.09
C ARG A 404 -7.66 -39.42 -4.30
N ASP A 405 -7.70 -38.81 -5.48
CA ASP A 405 -7.96 -39.54 -6.72
C ASP A 405 -6.76 -40.39 -7.12
N LYS A 406 -7.04 -41.61 -7.58
CA LYS A 406 -6.01 -42.48 -8.15
C LYS A 406 -5.48 -41.85 -9.44
N LEU A 407 -4.16 -41.76 -9.58
CA LEU A 407 -3.56 -41.34 -10.83
C LEU A 407 -3.75 -42.41 -11.91
N ASN A 408 -4.48 -42.06 -12.96
CA ASN A 408 -4.66 -42.87 -14.16
C ASN A 408 -4.97 -41.93 -15.35
N GLU A 409 -5.04 -42.49 -16.56
CA GLU A 409 -5.27 -41.71 -17.78
C GLU A 409 -6.60 -40.93 -17.75
N ARG A 410 -7.66 -41.52 -17.19
CA ARG A 410 -8.95 -40.83 -17.02
C ARG A 410 -8.84 -39.66 -16.03
N THR A 411 -8.05 -39.80 -14.97
CA THR A 411 -7.81 -38.69 -14.02
C THR A 411 -7.03 -37.57 -14.70
N ARG A 412 -6.00 -37.88 -15.51
CA ARG A 412 -5.24 -36.88 -16.29
C ARG A 412 -6.16 -36.06 -17.20
N GLN A 413 -7.01 -36.73 -17.99
CA GLN A 413 -7.96 -36.07 -18.88
C GLN A 413 -8.96 -35.20 -18.11
N LYS A 414 -9.44 -35.66 -16.95
CA LYS A 414 -10.31 -34.87 -16.07
C LYS A 414 -9.61 -33.64 -15.50
N VAL A 415 -8.37 -33.75 -15.04
CA VAL A 415 -7.58 -32.61 -14.54
C VAL A 415 -7.46 -31.55 -15.61
N ARG A 416 -7.09 -31.95 -16.84
CA ARG A 416 -7.04 -31.02 -17.98
C ARG A 416 -8.40 -30.37 -18.24
N SER A 417 -9.48 -31.14 -18.21
CA SER A 417 -10.84 -30.61 -18.41
C SER A 417 -11.25 -29.60 -17.33
N GLU A 418 -10.93 -29.84 -16.07
CA GLU A 418 -11.26 -28.93 -14.96
C GLU A 418 -10.39 -27.66 -14.99
N LEU A 419 -9.12 -27.76 -15.38
CA LEU A 419 -8.27 -26.58 -15.61
C LEU A 419 -8.83 -25.74 -16.76
N LEU A 420 -9.17 -26.36 -17.89
CA LEU A 420 -9.76 -25.64 -19.03
C LEU A 420 -11.08 -24.96 -18.65
N ASP A 421 -11.95 -25.63 -17.88
CA ASP A 421 -13.20 -25.03 -17.37
C ASP A 421 -12.94 -23.81 -16.47
N VAL A 422 -11.86 -23.81 -15.68
CA VAL A 422 -11.47 -22.62 -14.90
C VAL A 422 -10.99 -21.50 -15.82
N LEU A 423 -10.13 -21.80 -16.79
CA LEU A 423 -9.61 -20.79 -17.72
C LEU A 423 -10.73 -20.16 -18.55
N LEU A 424 -11.68 -20.95 -19.06
CA LEU A 424 -12.85 -20.45 -19.79
C LEU A 424 -13.72 -19.53 -18.92
N LYS A 425 -13.85 -19.80 -17.62
CA LYS A 425 -14.56 -18.90 -16.70
C LYS A 425 -13.82 -17.61 -16.42
N LEU A 426 -12.49 -17.66 -16.39
CA LEU A 426 -11.67 -16.46 -16.31
C LEU A 426 -11.81 -15.62 -17.59
N GLU A 427 -11.94 -16.26 -18.76
CA GLU A 427 -12.25 -15.58 -20.02
C GLU A 427 -13.66 -14.97 -20.05
N GLU A 428 -14.68 -15.70 -19.60
CA GLU A 428 -16.05 -15.18 -19.45
C GLU A 428 -16.13 -13.97 -18.49
N SER A 429 -15.19 -13.88 -17.54
CA SER A 429 -15.09 -12.76 -16.59
C SER A 429 -14.13 -11.66 -17.06
N GLU A 430 -13.62 -11.74 -18.29
CA GLU A 430 -12.67 -10.78 -18.87
C GLU A 430 -11.35 -10.63 -18.07
N ILE A 431 -10.93 -11.69 -17.37
CA ILE A 431 -9.66 -11.73 -16.63
C ILE A 431 -8.54 -12.30 -17.50
N LEU A 432 -8.84 -13.33 -18.27
CA LEU A 432 -7.95 -13.88 -19.31
C LEU A 432 -8.60 -13.69 -20.69
N GLU A 433 -7.81 -13.71 -21.76
CA GLU A 433 -8.30 -13.67 -23.14
C GLU A 433 -7.77 -14.86 -23.94
N ASN A 434 -8.39 -15.10 -25.10
CA ASN A 434 -7.93 -16.08 -26.10
C ASN A 434 -7.73 -17.50 -25.53
N VAL A 435 -8.50 -17.92 -24.52
CA VAL A 435 -8.34 -19.22 -23.87
C VAL A 435 -8.64 -20.34 -24.84
N GLU A 436 -9.70 -20.22 -25.64
CA GLU A 436 -10.05 -21.22 -26.65
C GLU A 436 -8.96 -21.35 -27.75
N ALA A 437 -8.33 -20.23 -28.14
CA ALA A 437 -7.22 -20.22 -29.09
C ALA A 437 -5.93 -20.81 -28.49
N ASN A 438 -5.75 -20.64 -27.18
CA ASN A 438 -4.58 -21.14 -26.43
C ASN A 438 -4.79 -22.54 -25.84
N LYS A 439 -5.95 -23.19 -26.03
CA LYS A 439 -6.29 -24.46 -25.38
C LYS A 439 -5.30 -25.59 -25.67
N ASP A 440 -4.68 -25.61 -26.85
CA ASP A 440 -3.70 -26.64 -27.22
C ASP A 440 -2.36 -26.45 -26.48
N LYS A 441 -2.11 -25.26 -25.93
CA LYS A 441 -0.99 -24.97 -25.02
C LYS A 441 -1.27 -25.43 -23.58
N LEU A 442 -2.52 -25.74 -23.22
CA LEU A 442 -2.83 -26.35 -21.93
C LEU A 442 -2.46 -27.83 -21.94
N LEU A 443 -1.28 -28.13 -21.39
CA LEU A 443 -0.74 -29.47 -21.31
C LEU A 443 -0.95 -30.04 -19.90
N VAL A 444 -1.32 -31.32 -19.82
CA VAL A 444 -1.35 -32.08 -18.55
C VAL A 444 -0.80 -33.47 -18.82
N GLU A 445 0.35 -33.77 -18.25
CA GLU A 445 1.14 -34.97 -18.56
C GLU A 445 1.60 -35.67 -17.29
N ARG A 446 1.95 -36.96 -17.41
CA ARG A 446 2.60 -37.67 -16.32
C ARG A 446 4.05 -37.28 -16.28
N ASN A 447 4.58 -37.12 -15.07
CA ASN A 447 6.00 -36.96 -14.92
C ASN A 447 6.74 -38.23 -15.39
N ASP A 448 7.85 -38.06 -16.10
CA ASP A 448 8.67 -39.13 -16.65
C ASP A 448 9.47 -39.88 -15.58
N LYS A 449 9.77 -39.22 -14.46
CA LYS A 449 10.60 -39.73 -13.36
C LYS A 449 9.79 -40.16 -12.14
N ASP A 450 8.71 -39.44 -11.83
CA ASP A 450 7.82 -39.76 -10.71
C ASP A 450 6.49 -40.34 -11.23
N PRO A 451 6.27 -41.66 -11.11
CA PRO A 451 5.05 -42.30 -11.60
C PRO A 451 3.78 -41.86 -10.85
N ASN A 452 3.89 -41.13 -9.73
CA ASN A 452 2.77 -40.64 -8.93
C ASN A 452 2.46 -39.15 -9.16
N ARG A 453 3.11 -38.50 -10.13
CA ARG A 453 3.00 -37.04 -10.36
C ARG A 453 2.33 -36.70 -11.71
N LEU A 454 1.52 -35.65 -11.69
CA LEU A 454 1.05 -34.93 -12.88
C LEU A 454 1.71 -33.56 -12.94
N ASP A 455 2.10 -33.17 -14.14
CA ASP A 455 2.59 -31.84 -14.46
C ASP A 455 1.60 -31.14 -15.39
N ALA A 456 1.46 -29.82 -15.22
CA ALA A 456 0.57 -29.01 -16.04
C ALA A 456 1.27 -27.72 -16.50
N GLU A 457 1.15 -27.42 -17.78
CA GLU A 457 1.50 -26.12 -18.36
C GLU A 457 0.19 -25.36 -18.61
N ILE A 458 0.01 -24.22 -17.93
CA ILE A 458 -1.24 -23.48 -17.91
C ILE A 458 -1.02 -22.14 -18.63
N PRO A 459 -1.53 -21.96 -19.87
CA PRO A 459 -1.44 -20.69 -20.55
C PRO A 459 -2.35 -19.65 -19.88
N ALA A 460 -1.79 -18.50 -19.53
CA ALA A 460 -2.52 -17.37 -18.96
C ALA A 460 -2.23 -16.13 -19.80
N ASP A 461 -3.07 -15.91 -20.82
CA ASP A 461 -3.04 -14.70 -21.64
C ASP A 461 -3.91 -13.66 -20.93
N VAL A 462 -3.27 -12.68 -20.31
CA VAL A 462 -3.90 -11.72 -19.39
C VAL A 462 -4.60 -10.63 -20.20
N VAL A 463 -5.86 -10.31 -19.84
CA VAL A 463 -6.55 -9.17 -20.43
C VAL A 463 -5.81 -7.88 -20.06
N ASN A 464 -5.35 -7.17 -21.07
CA ASN A 464 -4.60 -5.95 -20.89
C ASN A 464 -5.51 -4.74 -20.64
N GLY A 465 -5.02 -3.80 -19.83
CA GLY A 465 -5.71 -2.54 -19.58
C GLY A 465 -5.75 -1.65 -20.82
N LEU A 466 -6.92 -1.09 -21.15
CA LEU A 466 -7.04 -0.06 -22.18
C LEU A 466 -6.55 1.30 -21.64
N HIS A 467 -5.23 1.47 -21.57
CA HIS A 467 -4.60 2.68 -21.04
C HIS A 467 -4.51 3.82 -22.05
N ILE A 468 -4.41 3.52 -23.35
CA ILE A 468 -4.20 4.50 -24.42
C ILE A 468 -5.13 4.19 -25.59
N PHE A 469 -5.92 5.19 -26.02
CA PHE A 469 -6.63 5.17 -27.29
C PHE A 469 -6.01 6.19 -28.25
N ALA A 470 -5.61 5.73 -29.44
CA ALA A 470 -5.06 6.57 -30.49
C ALA A 470 -5.89 6.41 -31.77
N GLY A 471 -6.41 7.51 -32.30
CA GLY A 471 -7.20 7.54 -33.53
C GLY A 471 -6.71 8.62 -34.49
N ARG A 472 -6.68 8.30 -35.78
CA ARG A 472 -6.43 9.25 -36.87
C ARG A 472 -7.77 9.53 -37.57
N ILE A 473 -8.12 10.80 -37.73
CA ILE A 473 -9.32 11.21 -38.47
C ILE A 473 -8.87 11.61 -39.88
N ASP A 474 -9.30 10.85 -40.87
CA ASP A 474 -9.03 11.12 -42.28
C ASP A 474 -10.25 11.86 -42.88
N LEU A 475 -9.98 13.02 -43.50
CA LEU A 475 -11.01 13.83 -44.15
C LEU A 475 -11.43 13.17 -45.48
N TYR A 476 -12.73 12.91 -45.63
CA TYR A 476 -13.35 12.57 -46.89
C TYR A 476 -14.27 13.71 -47.33
N LEU A 477 -14.13 14.13 -48.60
CA LEU A 477 -14.95 15.16 -49.24
C LEU A 477 -15.89 14.55 -50.28
#